data_AF-A0A545UFM6-F1
#
_entry.id   AF-A0A545UFM6-F1
#
_cell.length_a   1.000
_cell.length_b   1.000
_cell.length_c   1.000
_cell.angle_alpha   90.00
_cell.angle_beta   90.00
_cell.angle_gamma   90.00
#
_symmetry.space_group_name_H-M   'P 1'
#
loop_
_entity.id
_entity.type
_entity.pdbx_description
1 polymer ?
#
loop_
_entity_poly.entity_id
_entity_poly.type
_entity_poly.pdbx_seq_one_letter_code
_entity_poly.pdbx_strand_id
1 'polypeptide(L)'
;MKINNGFKPGQIEAFKRRGLGELVEKWIDLVRQGQPNIRNPSVINKGKEVIPVVYSAVEGYFRSENKKFDGEYILRLLKELKSLPEDELQHYISKVEMFIIELNRAAKS
;
A
#
# COMPACT_ATOMS: atom_id res chain seq x y z
N MET A 1 -1.37 15.29 18.25
CA MET A 1 -1.69 15.69 16.86
C MET A 1 -2.48 14.58 16.20
N LYS A 2 -3.68 14.85 15.68
CA LYS A 2 -4.46 13.86 14.92
C LYS A 2 -3.71 13.53 13.63
N ILE A 3 -3.25 12.30 13.48
CA ILE A 3 -2.71 11.82 12.19
C ILE A 3 -3.88 11.85 11.21
N ASN A 4 -3.87 12.86 10.33
CA ASN A 4 -4.79 12.96 9.22
C ASN A 4 -4.43 11.79 8.30
N ASN A 5 -5.26 10.73 8.27
CA ASN A 5 -5.01 9.51 7.50
C ASN A 5 -5.01 9.73 5.96
N GLY A 6 -4.77 10.95 5.47
CA GLY A 6 -4.84 11.32 4.05
C GLY A 6 -6.25 11.36 3.46
N PHE A 7 -7.22 10.66 4.05
CA PHE A 7 -8.60 10.59 3.57
C PHE A 7 -9.51 11.54 4.34
N LYS A 8 -10.33 12.32 3.62
CA LYS A 8 -11.43 13.08 4.21
C LYS A 8 -12.52 12.10 4.72
N PRO A 9 -13.26 12.41 5.79
CA PRO A 9 -14.33 11.54 6.31
C PRO A 9 -15.32 11.07 5.23
N GLY A 10 -15.77 11.97 4.35
CA GLY A 10 -16.67 11.62 3.23
C GLY A 10 -16.05 10.68 2.19
N GLN A 11 -14.73 10.64 2.05
CA GLN A 11 -14.04 9.66 1.18
C GLN A 11 -14.05 8.27 1.82
N ILE A 12 -13.81 8.19 3.12
CA ILE A 12 -13.87 6.92 3.87
C ILE A 12 -15.28 6.32 3.77
N GLU A 13 -16.33 7.12 3.91
CA GLU A 13 -17.70 6.68 3.73
C GLU A 13 -18.00 6.22 2.30
N ALA A 14 -17.47 6.90 1.29
CA ALA A 14 -17.62 6.49 -0.11
C ALA A 14 -16.96 5.13 -0.39
N PHE A 15 -15.80 4.83 0.21
CA PHE A 15 -15.15 3.52 0.08
C PHE A 15 -15.91 2.42 0.82
N LYS A 16 -16.46 2.72 2.00
CA LYS A 16 -17.33 1.80 2.74
C LYS A 16 -18.55 1.42 1.92
N ARG A 17 -19.18 2.37 1.22
CA ARG A 17 -20.31 2.09 0.31
C ARG A 17 -19.95 1.23 -0.90
N ARG A 18 -18.68 1.23 -1.33
CA ARG A 18 -18.15 0.39 -2.41
C ARG A 18 -17.64 -0.98 -1.92
N GLY A 19 -17.88 -1.34 -0.66
CA GLY A 19 -17.42 -2.61 -0.09
C GLY A 19 -15.90 -2.66 0.19
N LEU A 20 -15.19 -1.54 0.08
CA LEU A 20 -13.73 -1.46 0.27
C LEU A 20 -13.34 -1.00 1.67
N GLY A 21 -14.29 -0.91 2.60
CA GLY A 21 -14.08 -0.39 3.95
C GLY A 21 -12.95 -1.08 4.71
N GLU A 22 -12.98 -2.42 4.74
CA GLU A 22 -11.95 -3.23 5.41
C GLU A 22 -10.57 -3.04 4.79
N LEU A 23 -10.50 -2.92 3.46
CA LEU A 23 -9.24 -2.70 2.75
C LEU A 23 -8.66 -1.32 3.09
N VAL A 24 -9.49 -0.29 3.16
CA VAL A 24 -9.04 1.05 3.58
C VAL A 24 -8.52 1.03 5.02
N GLU A 25 -9.18 0.31 5.93
CA GLU A 25 -8.74 0.18 7.32
C GLU A 25 -7.40 -0.57 7.40
N LYS A 26 -7.26 -1.72 6.72
CA LYS A 26 -5.98 -2.45 6.60
C LYS A 26 -4.87 -1.56 6.05
N TRP A 27 -5.16 -0.76 5.02
CA TRP A 27 -4.20 0.17 4.44
C TRP A 27 -3.73 1.23 5.44
N ILE A 28 -4.66 1.85 6.16
CA ILE A 28 -4.37 2.85 7.18
C ILE A 28 -3.47 2.24 8.27
N ASP A 29 -3.76 1.01 8.70
CA ASP A 29 -2.97 0.32 9.70
C ASP A 29 -1.56 -0.02 9.21
N LEU A 30 -1.40 -0.45 7.96
CA LEU A 30 -0.08 -0.65 7.34
C LEU A 30 0.74 0.65 7.30
N VAL A 31 0.12 1.77 6.93
CA VAL A 31 0.79 3.08 6.90
C VAL A 31 1.18 3.52 8.32
N ARG A 32 0.33 3.30 9.31
CA ARG A 32 0.59 3.62 10.73
C ARG A 32 1.71 2.80 11.35
N GLN A 33 1.86 1.54 10.94
CA GLN A 33 2.98 0.70 11.35
C GLN A 33 4.33 1.24 10.83
N GLY A 34 4.31 2.13 9.85
CA GLY A 34 5.52 2.75 9.29
C GLY A 34 6.29 1.82 8.35
N GLN A 35 7.49 2.25 7.98
CA GLN A 35 8.42 1.43 7.21
C GLN A 35 9.34 0.64 8.16
N PRO A 36 9.78 -0.58 7.78
CA PRO A 36 10.73 -1.35 8.57
C PRO A 36 12.07 -0.61 8.70
N ASN A 37 12.80 -0.87 9.79
CA ASN A 37 14.08 -0.22 10.06
C ASN A 37 15.23 -0.93 9.33
N ILE A 38 15.38 -0.62 8.04
CA ILE A 38 16.38 -1.24 7.17
C ILE A 38 17.76 -0.65 7.48
N ARG A 39 18.76 -1.51 7.69
CA ARG A 39 20.14 -1.07 8.00
C ARG A 39 21.03 -0.97 6.76
N ASN A 40 20.73 -1.73 5.71
CA ASN A 40 21.54 -1.79 4.50
C ASN A 40 21.28 -0.59 3.57
N PRO A 41 22.28 0.28 3.29
CA PRO A 41 22.09 1.49 2.47
C PRO A 41 21.57 1.22 1.04
N SER A 42 21.99 0.12 0.41
CA SER A 42 21.51 -0.26 -0.92
C SER A 42 20.01 -0.59 -0.90
N VAL A 43 19.58 -1.31 0.13
CA VAL A 43 18.18 -1.68 0.36
C VAL A 43 17.35 -0.46 0.70
N ILE A 44 17.87 0.47 1.53
CA ILE A 44 17.21 1.74 1.84
C ILE A 44 16.95 2.55 0.57
N ASN A 45 17.95 2.66 -0.31
CA ASN A 45 17.81 3.43 -1.55
C ASN A 45 16.72 2.84 -2.45
N LYS A 46 16.73 1.52 -2.67
CA LYS A 46 15.68 0.85 -3.45
C LYS A 46 14.31 0.96 -2.78
N GLY A 47 14.25 0.88 -1.45
CA GLY A 47 13.02 1.08 -0.68
C GLY A 47 12.45 2.49 -0.84
N LYS A 48 13.30 3.53 -0.83
CA LYS A 48 12.91 4.93 -1.05
C LYS A 48 12.35 5.19 -2.46
N GLU A 49 12.78 4.43 -3.46
CA GLU A 49 12.22 4.51 -4.81
C GLU A 49 10.88 3.81 -4.91
N VAL A 50 10.77 2.59 -4.34
CA VAL A 50 9.62 1.71 -4.57
C VAL A 50 8.44 2.01 -3.64
N ILE A 51 8.67 2.13 -2.33
CA ILE A 51 7.58 2.25 -1.34
C ILE A 51 6.70 3.48 -1.60
N PRO A 52 7.25 4.69 -1.86
CA PRO A 52 6.40 5.86 -2.12
C PRO A 52 5.54 5.73 -3.37
N VAL A 53 6.02 5.03 -4.41
CA VAL A 53 5.25 4.77 -5.64
C VAL A 53 4.05 3.88 -5.32
N VAL A 54 4.26 2.79 -4.58
CA VAL A 54 3.18 1.90 -4.14
C VAL A 54 2.15 2.65 -3.30
N TYR A 55 2.62 3.44 -2.33
CA TYR A 55 1.77 4.24 -1.45
C TYR A 55 0.93 5.25 -2.23
N SER A 56 1.54 5.99 -3.15
CA SER A 56 0.86 6.99 -3.96
C SER A 56 -0.16 6.37 -4.91
N ALA A 57 0.13 5.18 -5.45
CA ALA A 57 -0.78 4.46 -6.33
C ALA A 57 -2.03 3.97 -5.59
N VAL A 58 -1.86 3.34 -4.41
CA VAL A 58 -2.98 2.87 -3.58
C VAL A 58 -3.80 4.05 -3.07
N GLU A 59 -3.14 5.09 -2.56
CA GLU A 59 -3.83 6.28 -2.09
C GLU A 59 -4.58 6.97 -3.23
N GLY A 60 -3.96 7.08 -4.41
CA GLY A 60 -4.57 7.64 -5.60
C GLY A 60 -5.77 6.84 -6.11
N TYR A 61 -5.72 5.51 -6.01
CA TYR A 61 -6.85 4.63 -6.33
C TYR A 61 -8.01 4.87 -5.39
N PHE A 62 -7.78 4.85 -4.07
CA PHE A 62 -8.85 5.16 -3.14
C PHE A 62 -9.37 6.56 -3.41
N ARG A 63 -8.54 7.61 -3.41
CA ARG A 63 -9.03 8.99 -3.55
C ARG A 63 -9.79 9.30 -4.86
N SER A 64 -9.67 8.48 -5.90
CA SER A 64 -10.24 8.75 -7.22
C SER A 64 -11.32 7.75 -7.61
N GLU A 65 -12.49 8.24 -7.97
CA GLU A 65 -13.58 7.37 -8.44
C GLU A 65 -13.31 6.75 -9.82
N ASN A 66 -12.42 7.37 -10.61
CA ASN A 66 -12.20 7.06 -12.02
C ASN A 66 -10.79 6.53 -12.34
N LYS A 67 -9.91 6.33 -11.34
CA LYS A 67 -8.58 5.78 -11.60
C LYS A 67 -8.64 4.26 -11.58
N LYS A 68 -8.07 3.63 -12.60
CA LYS A 68 -7.86 2.18 -12.59
C LYS A 68 -6.76 1.82 -11.61
N PHE A 69 -7.00 0.79 -10.80
CA PHE A 69 -5.97 0.20 -9.96
C PHE A 69 -5.11 -0.76 -10.78
N ASP A 70 -3.85 -0.41 -11.01
CA ASP A 70 -2.87 -1.32 -11.64
C ASP A 70 -2.07 -2.05 -10.56
N GLY A 71 -2.72 -3.03 -9.93
CA GLY A 71 -2.04 -3.80 -8.91
C GLY A 71 -1.06 -4.84 -9.46
N GLU A 72 -1.10 -5.19 -10.76
CA GLU A 72 -0.09 -6.06 -11.38
C GLU A 72 1.26 -5.34 -11.49
N TYR A 73 1.25 -4.05 -11.83
CA TYR A 73 2.44 -3.22 -11.75
C TYR A 73 2.98 -3.13 -10.31
N ILE A 74 2.12 -2.90 -9.32
CA ILE A 74 2.52 -2.84 -7.91
C ILE A 74 3.14 -4.16 -7.45
N LEU A 75 2.54 -5.30 -7.78
CA LEU A 75 3.08 -6.62 -7.41
C LEU A 75 4.47 -6.87 -7.98
N ARG A 76 4.76 -6.41 -9.20
CA ARG A 76 6.11 -6.48 -9.78
C ARG A 76 7.12 -5.68 -8.97
N LEU A 77 6.79 -4.44 -8.60
CA LEU A 77 7.66 -3.60 -7.78
C LEU A 77 7.94 -4.21 -6.40
N LEU A 78 6.93 -4.78 -5.76
CA LEU A 78 7.09 -5.47 -4.47
C LEU A 78 7.96 -6.72 -4.59
N LYS A 79 7.80 -7.50 -5.67
CA LYS A 79 8.63 -8.68 -5.94
C LYS A 79 10.11 -8.30 -6.13
N GLU A 80 10.40 -7.22 -6.85
CA GLU A 80 11.76 -6.70 -6.98
C GLU A 80 12.34 -6.35 -5.60
N LEU A 81 11.59 -5.63 -4.78
CA LEU A 81 12.06 -5.19 -3.46
C LEU A 81 12.25 -6.36 -2.48
N LYS A 82 11.40 -7.39 -2.56
CA LYS A 82 11.47 -8.61 -1.74
C LYS A 82 12.64 -9.53 -2.09
N SER A 83 13.24 -9.37 -3.27
CA SER A 83 14.45 -10.13 -3.65
C SER A 83 15.70 -9.72 -2.86
N LEU A 84 15.63 -8.62 -2.10
CA LEU A 84 16.70 -8.14 -1.24
C LEU A 84 16.74 -8.92 0.10
N PRO A 85 17.93 -9.27 0.61
CA PRO A 85 18.07 -10.07 1.83
C PRO A 85 17.96 -9.20 3.09
N GLU A 86 16.74 -8.88 3.50
CA GLU A 86 16.44 -8.16 4.75
C GLU A 86 15.09 -8.66 5.32
N ASP A 87 15.14 -9.43 6.41
CA ASP A 87 13.98 -10.17 6.93
C ASP A 87 12.81 -9.26 7.34
N GLU A 88 13.11 -8.14 8.03
CA GLU A 88 12.09 -7.16 8.42
C GLU A 88 11.42 -6.52 7.20
N LEU A 89 12.22 -6.24 6.15
CA LEU A 89 11.70 -5.74 4.88
C LEU A 89 10.82 -6.78 4.20
N GLN A 90 11.29 -8.02 4.05
CA GLN A 90 10.53 -9.08 3.39
C GLN A 90 9.18 -9.35 4.07
N HIS A 91 9.15 -9.32 5.41
CA HIS A 91 7.90 -9.45 6.17
C HIS A 91 6.94 -8.30 5.89
N TYR A 92 7.46 -7.07 5.95
CA TYR A 92 6.67 -5.88 5.64
C TYR A 92 6.13 -5.90 4.20
N ILE A 93 6.96 -6.23 3.21
CA ILE A 93 6.55 -6.35 1.80
C ILE A 93 5.50 -7.44 1.62
N SER A 94 5.60 -8.56 2.33
CA SER A 94 4.60 -9.63 2.26
C SER A 94 3.22 -9.17 2.74
N LYS A 95 3.16 -8.33 3.79
CA LYS A 95 1.89 -7.73 4.24
C LYS A 95 1.30 -6.79 3.19
N VAL A 96 2.13 -5.95 2.57
CA VAL A 96 1.67 -5.05 1.49
C VAL A 96 1.21 -5.87 0.28
N GLU A 97 1.97 -6.89 -0.12
CA GLU A 97 1.65 -7.78 -1.23
C GLU A 97 0.28 -8.46 -1.06
N MET A 98 0.00 -9.02 0.13
CA MET A 98 -1.30 -9.59 0.46
C MET A 98 -2.43 -8.57 0.33
N PHE A 99 -2.24 -7.37 0.89
CA PHE A 99 -3.21 -6.28 0.76
C PHE A 99 -3.48 -5.92 -0.71
N ILE A 100 -2.44 -5.82 -1.55
CA ILE A 100 -2.59 -5.50 -2.98
C ILE A 100 -3.35 -6.61 -3.73
N ILE A 101 -3.12 -7.88 -3.39
CA ILE A 101 -3.86 -9.01 -3.96
C ILE A 101 -5.35 -8.92 -3.62
N GLU A 102 -5.68 -8.66 -2.35
CA GLU A 102 -7.07 -8.49 -1.93
C GLU A 102 -7.73 -7.28 -2.61
N LEU A 103 -7.02 -6.15 -2.68
CA LEU A 103 -7.50 -4.94 -3.33
C LEU A 103 -7.75 -5.17 -4.82
N ASN A 104 -6.86 -5.87 -5.52
CA ASN A 104 -7.05 -6.23 -6.93
C ASN A 104 -8.28 -7.08 -7.16
N ARG A 105 -8.54 -8.07 -6.29
CA ARG A 105 -9.73 -8.93 -6.39
C ARG A 105 -11.00 -8.12 -6.21
N ALA A 106 -11.02 -7.24 -5.20
CA ALA A 106 -12.15 -6.38 -4.94
C ALA A 106 -12.37 -5.33 -6.05
N ALA A 107 -11.30 -4.83 -6.67
CA ALA A 107 -11.36 -3.83 -7.74
C ALA A 107 -11.75 -4.38 -9.13
N LYS A 108 -11.60 -5.69 -9.36
CA LYS A 108 -12.02 -6.39 -10.59
C LYS A 108 -13.48 -6.87 -10.55
N SER A 109 -14.16 -6.73 -9.40
CA SER A 109 -15.57 -7.11 -9.17
C SER A 109 -16.50 -5.92 -9.38
#